data_AF-A0A9X1Z7X4-F1
#
_entry.id   AF-A0A9X1Z7X4-F1
#
_cell.length_a   1.000
_cell.length_b   1.000
_cell.length_c   1.000
_cell.angle_alpha   90.00
_cell.angle_beta   90.00
_cell.angle_gamma   90.00
#
_symmetry.space_group_name_H-M   'P 1'
#
loop_
_entity.id
_entity.type
_entity.pdbx_description
1 polymer ?
#
loop_
_entity_poly.entity_id
_entity_poly.type
_entity_poly.pdbx_seq_one_letter_code
_entity_poly.pdbx_strand_id
1 'polypeptide(L)'
;MRTLLIVGCILLSGCSLFQSSSNQYRPSVYPVLTAVGYAPIDRQPAERRSEQLLMAMESSKILAYRELTEQVYGLQLNSSTAVHDWAMSNSDTKILVSGLIKGARVVKTYPVDGFYVTELELDYKLVWDLYEQSENPLQDSILVIEPAQNF
;
A
#
# COMPACT_ATOMS: atom_id res chain seq x y z
N MET A 1 19.83 54.30 23.11
CA MET A 1 20.14 53.36 22.01
C MET A 1 20.65 52.00 22.48
N ARG A 2 21.60 51.89 23.44
CA ARG A 2 22.05 50.58 23.97
C ARG A 2 20.96 49.75 24.68
N THR A 3 20.05 50.38 25.41
CA THR A 3 18.94 49.70 26.11
C THR A 3 17.89 49.14 25.17
N LEU A 4 17.69 49.77 24.00
CA LEU A 4 16.71 49.35 22.99
C LEU A 4 17.16 48.07 22.26
N LEU A 5 18.47 47.86 22.16
CA LEU A 5 19.10 46.69 21.54
C LEU A 5 18.97 45.43 22.41
N ILE A 6 18.99 45.58 23.74
CA ILE A 6 18.87 44.47 24.71
C ILE A 6 17.44 43.93 24.77
N VAL A 7 16.44 44.83 24.71
CA VAL A 7 15.01 44.43 24.70
C VAL A 7 14.64 43.68 23.42
N GLY A 8 15.25 44.03 22.28
CA GLY A 8 15.06 43.31 21.01
C GLY A 8 15.50 41.84 21.08
N CYS A 9 16.67 41.54 21.65
CA CYS A 9 17.17 40.16 21.76
C CYS A 9 16.29 39.26 22.64
N ILE A 10 15.64 39.82 23.68
CA ILE A 10 14.76 39.07 24.57
C ILE A 10 13.49 38.61 23.82
N LEU A 11 12.96 39.45 22.92
CA LEU A 11 11.77 39.13 22.12
C LEU A 11 12.04 38.09 21.01
N LEU A 12 13.27 37.99 20.50
CA LEU A 12 13.67 36.99 19.50
C LEU A 12 13.97 35.60 20.08
N SER A 13 14.11 35.48 21.41
CA SER A 13 14.43 34.20 22.08
C SER A 13 13.20 33.31 22.33
N GLY A 14 11.99 33.80 22.02
CA GLY A 14 10.73 33.12 22.34
C GLY A 14 10.27 32.03 21.35
N CYS A 15 10.94 31.84 20.22
CA CYS A 15 10.46 30.95 19.14
C CYS A 15 10.85 29.47 19.27
N SER A 16 11.60 29.04 20.29
CA SER A 16 12.06 27.65 20.41
C SER A 16 11.10 26.68 21.14
N LEU A 17 9.90 27.14 21.53
CA LEU A 17 8.95 26.35 22.33
C LEU A 17 7.89 25.56 21.54
N PHE A 18 7.92 25.59 20.20
CA PHE A 18 7.06 24.74 19.36
C PHE A 18 7.79 23.49 18.85
N GLN A 19 8.63 22.87 19.68
CA GLN A 19 9.05 21.49 19.45
C GLN A 19 7.92 20.57 19.95
N SER A 20 6.89 20.39 19.12
CA SER A 20 5.87 19.37 19.35
C SER A 20 6.58 18.01 19.38
N SER A 21 6.77 17.44 20.58
CA SER A 21 7.19 16.06 20.71
C SER A 21 6.02 15.21 20.23
N SER A 22 6.05 14.77 18.97
CA SER A 22 5.14 13.74 18.51
C SER A 22 5.44 12.50 19.33
N ASN A 23 4.66 12.26 20.38
CA ASN A 23 4.67 10.99 21.08
C ASN A 23 4.37 9.92 20.03
N GLN A 24 5.39 9.15 19.66
CA GLN A 24 5.28 8.11 18.66
C GLN A 24 4.31 7.06 19.21
N TYR A 25 3.08 7.05 18.68
CA TYR A 25 2.03 6.15 19.12
C TYR A 25 2.46 4.71 18.84
N ARG A 26 2.84 3.97 19.89
CA ARG A 26 3.16 2.55 19.82
C ARG A 26 1.91 1.75 20.23
N PRO A 27 1.23 1.07 19.30
CA PRO A 27 0.08 0.25 19.65
C PRO A 27 0.53 -0.94 20.53
N SER A 28 -0.28 -1.31 21.51
CA SER A 28 -0.03 -2.46 22.41
C SER A 28 -0.39 -3.81 21.77
N VAL A 29 -1.23 -3.78 20.73
CA VAL A 29 -1.69 -4.95 19.97
C VAL A 29 -1.59 -4.63 18.48
N TYR A 30 -0.97 -5.54 17.73
CA TYR A 30 -0.85 -5.43 16.28
C TYR A 30 -1.81 -6.42 15.61
N PRO A 31 -2.66 -5.98 14.67
CA PRO A 31 -3.56 -6.87 13.96
C PRO A 31 -2.79 -7.74 12.95
N VAL A 32 -3.35 -8.91 12.65
CA VAL A 32 -2.91 -9.74 11.52
C VAL A 32 -3.98 -9.63 10.44
N LEU A 33 -3.60 -9.15 9.25
CA LEU A 33 -4.50 -9.10 8.10
C LEU A 33 -4.30 -10.34 7.23
N THR A 34 -5.38 -10.76 6.60
CA THR A 34 -5.38 -11.89 5.65
C THR A 34 -6.10 -11.47 4.38
N ALA A 35 -5.61 -11.94 3.24
CA ALA A 35 -6.22 -11.66 1.94
C ALA A 35 -6.21 -12.91 1.07
N VAL A 36 -7.20 -13.06 0.18
CA VAL A 36 -7.39 -14.26 -0.63
C VAL A 36 -7.69 -13.90 -2.09
N GLY A 37 -6.77 -14.24 -2.97
CA GLY A 37 -6.97 -14.05 -4.40
C GLY A 37 -7.45 -15.31 -5.09
N TYR A 38 -8.51 -15.18 -5.90
CA TYR A 38 -9.10 -16.25 -6.69
C TYR A 38 -8.93 -15.97 -8.18
N ALA A 39 -8.26 -16.86 -8.91
CA ALA A 39 -8.10 -16.72 -10.36
C ALA A 39 -8.65 -17.95 -11.10
N PRO A 40 -9.65 -17.80 -11.98
CA PRO A 40 -10.18 -18.91 -12.77
C PRO A 40 -9.14 -19.42 -13.75
N ILE A 41 -8.89 -20.73 -13.77
CA ILE A 41 -7.86 -21.34 -14.61
C ILE A 41 -8.25 -21.28 -16.09
N ASP A 42 -9.52 -21.58 -16.40
CA ASP A 42 -10.01 -21.69 -17.78
C ASP A 42 -10.13 -20.34 -18.50
N ARG A 43 -10.05 -19.22 -17.78
CA ARG A 43 -10.11 -17.86 -18.35
C ARG A 43 -8.73 -17.23 -18.56
N GLN A 44 -7.66 -17.93 -18.22
CA GLN A 44 -6.31 -17.42 -18.45
C GLN A 44 -5.95 -17.48 -19.93
N PRO A 45 -5.27 -16.45 -20.46
CA PRO A 45 -4.94 -16.35 -21.89
C PRO A 45 -3.72 -17.22 -22.25
N ALA A 46 -3.86 -18.55 -22.13
CA ALA A 46 -2.88 -19.53 -22.61
C ALA A 46 -3.53 -20.61 -23.47
N GLU A 47 -2.75 -21.12 -24.43
CA GLU A 47 -3.14 -22.26 -25.25
C GLU A 47 -2.95 -23.59 -24.51
N ARG A 48 -1.86 -23.73 -23.73
CA ARG A 48 -1.57 -24.97 -23.00
C ARG A 48 -2.14 -24.94 -21.59
N ARG A 49 -2.71 -26.06 -21.15
CA ARG A 49 -3.26 -26.20 -19.79
C ARG A 49 -2.24 -25.91 -18.69
N SER A 50 -0.99 -26.34 -18.88
CA SER A 50 0.10 -26.07 -17.93
C SER A 50 0.39 -24.58 -17.79
N GLU A 51 0.32 -23.82 -18.88
CA GLU A 51 0.54 -22.37 -18.89
C GLU A 51 -0.66 -21.63 -18.29
N GLN A 52 -1.89 -22.11 -18.56
CA GLN A 52 -3.09 -21.59 -17.90
C GLN A 52 -3.02 -21.77 -16.38
N LEU A 53 -2.54 -22.93 -15.91
CA LEU A 53 -2.35 -23.18 -14.47
C LEU A 53 -1.31 -22.24 -13.86
N LEU A 54 -0.17 -22.03 -14.53
CA LEU A 54 0.86 -21.11 -14.07
C LEU A 54 0.34 -19.67 -14.02
N MET A 55 -0.33 -19.20 -15.08
CA MET A 55 -0.92 -17.87 -15.11
C MET A 55 -2.04 -17.70 -14.07
N ALA A 56 -2.85 -18.73 -13.84
CA ALA A 56 -3.89 -18.67 -12.81
C ALA A 56 -3.25 -18.56 -11.42
N MET A 57 -2.18 -19.31 -11.16
CA MET A 57 -1.41 -19.20 -9.92
C MET A 57 -0.88 -17.77 -9.73
N GLU A 58 -0.22 -17.20 -10.74
CA GLU A 58 0.31 -15.83 -10.71
C GLU A 58 -0.79 -14.77 -10.55
N SER A 59 -1.88 -14.90 -11.31
CA SER A 59 -3.04 -14.03 -11.23
C SER A 59 -3.70 -14.09 -9.84
N SER A 60 -3.83 -15.29 -9.26
CA SER A 60 -4.38 -15.44 -7.90
C SER A 60 -3.51 -14.72 -6.87
N LYS A 61 -2.19 -14.76 -7.03
CA LYS A 61 -1.27 -14.05 -6.15
C LYS A 61 -1.43 -12.53 -6.28
N ILE A 62 -1.54 -12.01 -7.51
CA ILE A 62 -1.76 -10.57 -7.76
C ILE A 62 -3.07 -10.11 -7.11
N LEU A 63 -4.15 -10.87 -7.27
CA LEU A 63 -5.46 -10.56 -6.67
C LEU A 63 -5.41 -10.58 -5.14
N ALA A 64 -4.66 -11.50 -4.54
CA ALA A 64 -4.48 -11.53 -3.10
C ALA A 64 -3.71 -10.28 -2.58
N TYR A 65 -2.66 -9.85 -3.30
CA TYR A 65 -1.93 -8.62 -2.96
C TYR A 65 -2.80 -7.38 -3.13
N ARG A 66 -3.66 -7.37 -4.15
CA ARG A 66 -4.65 -6.31 -4.36
C ARG A 66 -5.59 -6.20 -3.16
N GLU A 67 -6.23 -7.28 -2.76
CA GLU A 67 -7.14 -7.28 -1.61
C GLU A 67 -6.41 -6.86 -0.33
N LEU A 68 -5.19 -7.35 -0.12
CA LEU A 68 -4.38 -6.92 1.03
C LEU A 68 -4.10 -5.41 0.99
N THR A 69 -3.81 -4.85 -0.18
CA THR A 69 -3.62 -3.40 -0.35
C THR A 69 -4.88 -2.64 -0.03
N GLU A 70 -6.03 -3.09 -0.53
CA GLU A 70 -7.34 -2.51 -0.25
C GLU A 70 -7.61 -2.44 1.27
N GLN A 71 -7.31 -3.53 1.98
CA GLN A 71 -7.44 -3.58 3.45
C GLN A 71 -6.45 -2.65 4.16
N VAL A 72 -5.17 -2.66 3.77
CA VAL A 72 -4.09 -1.89 4.44
C VAL A 72 -4.31 -0.39 4.29
N TYR A 73 -4.72 0.07 3.10
CA TYR A 73 -4.88 1.49 2.80
C TYR A 73 -6.33 1.98 2.94
N GLY A 74 -7.29 1.09 3.25
CA GLY A 74 -8.69 1.44 3.43
C GLY A 74 -9.37 1.94 2.15
N LEU A 75 -8.95 1.42 0.99
CA LEU A 75 -9.49 1.78 -0.32
C LEU A 75 -10.21 0.60 -0.94
N GLN A 76 -11.20 0.86 -1.79
CA GLN A 76 -11.87 -0.17 -2.58
C GLN A 76 -11.54 0.06 -4.05
N LEU A 77 -10.86 -0.88 -4.70
CA LEU A 77 -10.63 -0.78 -6.14
C LEU A 77 -11.87 -1.30 -6.83
N ASN A 78 -12.78 -0.40 -7.20
CA ASN A 78 -13.90 -0.74 -8.06
C ASN A 78 -13.46 -0.60 -9.51
N SER A 79 -13.62 -1.65 -10.31
CA SER A 79 -13.35 -1.65 -11.75
C SER A 79 -14.37 -0.83 -12.56
N SER A 80 -15.23 -0.03 -11.90
CA SER A 80 -16.27 0.79 -12.51
C SER A 80 -16.07 2.25 -12.13
N THR A 81 -15.87 3.07 -13.15
CA THR A 81 -15.68 4.52 -13.18
C THR A 81 -16.59 5.27 -12.19
N ALA A 82 -16.01 6.09 -11.31
CA ALA A 82 -16.72 7.19 -10.65
C ALA A 82 -15.72 8.27 -10.22
N VAL A 83 -15.38 9.17 -11.14
CA VAL A 83 -14.77 10.46 -10.81
C VAL A 83 -15.93 11.43 -10.55
N HIS A 84 -16.31 11.61 -9.28
CA HIS A 84 -17.13 12.76 -8.88
C HIS A 84 -16.17 13.89 -8.51
N ASP A 85 -15.72 14.63 -9.52
CA ASP A 85 -15.84 16.10 -9.57
C ASP A 85 -15.01 16.68 -10.74
N TRP A 86 -15.77 17.26 -11.67
CA TRP A 86 -15.49 18.24 -12.71
C TRP A 86 -14.05 18.43 -13.20
N ALA A 87 -13.67 17.67 -14.23
CA ALA A 87 -13.44 18.19 -15.58
C ALA A 87 -12.83 17.08 -16.45
N MET A 88 -13.30 17.02 -17.69
CA MET A 88 -12.71 16.31 -18.81
C MET A 88 -13.10 14.82 -18.96
N SER A 89 -13.77 14.64 -20.08
CA SER A 89 -14.22 13.44 -20.76
C SER A 89 -13.19 12.31 -20.91
N ASN A 90 -13.69 11.08 -20.75
CA ASN A 90 -13.29 9.90 -21.52
C ASN A 90 -11.90 9.30 -21.24
N SER A 91 -11.65 8.89 -19.99
CA SER A 91 -10.43 8.13 -19.65
C SER A 91 -10.75 6.73 -19.13
N ASP A 92 -10.30 5.71 -19.88
CA ASP A 92 -10.07 4.35 -19.37
C ASP A 92 -9.14 4.44 -18.16
N THR A 93 -9.72 4.49 -16.97
CA THR A 93 -8.97 4.74 -15.74
C THR A 93 -8.37 3.43 -15.24
N LYS A 94 -7.07 3.23 -15.51
CA LYS A 94 -6.27 2.13 -14.98
C LYS A 94 -5.63 2.58 -13.65
N ILE A 95 -6.09 2.02 -12.53
CA ILE A 95 -5.44 2.25 -11.22
C ILE A 95 -4.25 1.30 -11.12
N LEU A 96 -3.03 1.84 -11.27
CA LEU A 96 -1.80 1.09 -11.06
C LEU A 96 -1.43 1.16 -9.57
N VAL A 97 -1.60 0.07 -8.84
CA VAL A 97 -1.10 -0.05 -7.46
C VAL A 97 0.38 -0.41 -7.54
N SER A 98 1.26 0.60 -7.53
CA SER A 98 2.70 0.40 -7.39
C SER A 98 3.06 0.49 -5.91
N GLY A 99 3.18 -0.65 -5.24
CA GLY A 99 3.54 -0.71 -3.83
C GLY A 99 3.92 -2.13 -3.42
N LEU A 100 5.07 -2.28 -2.77
CA LEU A 100 5.44 -3.51 -2.09
C LEU A 100 4.95 -3.44 -0.65
N ILE A 101 3.95 -4.27 -0.29
CA ILE A 101 3.56 -4.44 1.11
C ILE A 101 4.66 -5.24 1.82
N LYS A 102 5.54 -4.53 2.52
CA LYS A 102 6.59 -5.15 3.34
C LYS A 102 5.95 -6.00 4.43
N GLY A 103 6.50 -7.18 4.69
CA GLY A 103 6.00 -8.10 5.72
C GLY A 103 4.85 -9.00 5.28
N ALA A 104 4.30 -8.83 4.08
CA ALA A 104 3.28 -9.73 3.55
C ALA A 104 3.89 -11.08 3.12
N ARG A 105 3.28 -12.19 3.55
CA ARG A 105 3.73 -13.56 3.28
C ARG A 105 2.63 -14.37 2.61
N VAL A 106 3.01 -15.18 1.61
CA VAL A 106 2.15 -16.22 1.06
C VAL A 106 2.04 -17.36 2.06
N VAL A 107 0.83 -17.61 2.55
CA VAL A 107 0.54 -18.73 3.46
C VAL A 107 0.34 -20.00 2.68
N LYS A 108 -0.49 -19.95 1.63
CA LYS A 108 -0.86 -21.10 0.81
C LYS A 108 -1.20 -20.67 -0.61
N THR A 109 -0.94 -21.57 -1.55
CA THR A 109 -1.32 -21.42 -2.95
C THR A 109 -1.74 -22.79 -3.48
N TYR A 110 -3.01 -22.99 -3.81
CA TYR A 110 -3.57 -24.27 -4.23
C TYR A 110 -4.74 -24.12 -5.20
N PRO A 111 -5.00 -25.12 -6.08
CA PRO A 111 -6.19 -25.14 -6.92
C PRO A 111 -7.42 -25.63 -6.15
N VAL A 112 -8.59 -25.01 -6.41
CA VAL A 112 -9.90 -25.45 -5.90
C VAL A 112 -11.00 -25.06 -6.90
N ASP A 113 -11.91 -25.98 -7.22
CA ASP A 113 -13.10 -25.75 -8.05
C ASP A 113 -12.87 -24.99 -9.38
N GLY A 114 -11.78 -25.27 -10.07
CA GLY A 114 -11.44 -24.60 -11.34
C GLY A 114 -10.78 -23.22 -11.18
N PHE A 115 -10.48 -22.82 -9.95
CA PHE A 115 -9.72 -21.64 -9.60
C PHE A 115 -8.36 -22.02 -9.03
N TYR A 116 -7.40 -21.11 -9.15
CA TYR A 116 -6.23 -21.06 -8.30
C TYR A 116 -6.48 -20.07 -7.17
N VAL A 117 -6.17 -20.46 -5.94
CA VAL A 117 -6.37 -19.66 -4.74
C VAL A 117 -5.02 -19.39 -4.09
N THR A 118 -4.78 -18.14 -3.74
CA THR A 118 -3.61 -17.72 -2.97
C THR A 118 -4.05 -16.96 -1.73
N GLU A 119 -3.60 -17.43 -0.57
CA GLU A 119 -3.83 -16.81 0.74
C GLU A 119 -2.57 -16.06 1.18
N LEU A 120 -2.71 -14.79 1.51
CA LEU A 120 -1.67 -13.93 2.07
C LEU A 120 -1.98 -13.60 3.53
N GLU A 121 -0.93 -13.34 4.29
CA GLU A 121 -0.97 -12.87 5.66
C GLU A 121 0.00 -11.71 5.85
N LEU A 122 -0.41 -10.71 6.62
CA LEU A 122 0.41 -9.57 7.02
C LEU A 122 0.33 -9.39 8.53
N ASP A 123 1.45 -9.64 9.21
CA ASP A 123 1.58 -9.36 10.64
C ASP A 123 2.08 -7.92 10.85
N TYR A 124 1.23 -7.04 11.36
CA TYR A 124 1.61 -5.64 11.61
C TYR A 124 2.72 -5.49 12.66
N LYS A 125 2.93 -6.48 13.52
CA LYS A 125 4.04 -6.47 14.45
C LYS A 125 5.36 -6.58 13.70
N LEU A 126 5.45 -7.53 12.77
CA LEU A 126 6.62 -7.70 11.89
C LEU A 126 6.86 -6.43 11.07
N VAL A 127 5.80 -5.84 10.53
CA VAL A 127 5.87 -4.58 9.79
C VAL A 127 6.49 -3.47 10.65
N TRP A 128 6.02 -3.31 11.89
CA TRP A 128 6.54 -2.32 12.82
C TRP A 128 8.01 -2.57 13.17
N ASP A 129 8.38 -3.81 13.46
CA ASP A 129 9.77 -4.20 13.76
C ASP A 129 10.70 -3.88 12.56
N LEU A 130 10.23 -4.10 11.32
CA LEU A 130 10.97 -3.74 10.10
C LEU A 130 11.09 -2.23 9.90
N TYR A 131 10.08 -1.45 10.30
CA TYR A 131 10.16 0.02 10.26
C TYR A 131 11.17 0.57 11.27
N GLU A 132 11.19 0.05 12.50
CA GLU A 132 12.15 0.48 13.54
C GLU A 132 13.61 0.18 13.16
N GLN A 133 13.86 -0.89 12.40
CA GLN A 133 15.20 -1.26 11.92
C GLN A 133 15.66 -0.46 10.69
N SER A 134 14.76 0.18 9.96
CA SER A 134 15.11 0.93 8.75
C SER A 134 15.66 2.31 9.11
N GLU A 135 16.90 2.60 8.70
CA GLU A 135 17.58 3.89 8.98
C GLU A 135 16.92 5.11 8.30
N ASN A 136 15.97 4.88 7.38
CA ASN A 136 15.10 5.89 6.79
C ASN A 136 13.67 5.33 6.71
N PRO A 137 12.74 5.69 7.62
CA PRO A 137 11.34 5.34 7.44
C PRO A 137 10.87 5.94 6.12
N LEU A 138 10.17 5.13 5.31
CA LEU A 138 9.61 5.56 4.02
C LEU A 138 8.56 6.66 4.27
N GLN A 139 9.02 7.90 4.40
CA GLN A 139 8.18 9.04 4.75
C GLN A 139 7.38 9.57 3.55
N ASP A 140 7.75 9.16 2.34
CA ASP A 140 7.04 9.43 1.10
C ASP A 140 6.79 8.13 0.33
N SER A 141 5.76 7.38 0.70
CA SER A 141 4.98 6.68 -0.32
C SER A 141 3.82 7.57 -0.75
N ILE A 142 4.14 8.80 -1.20
CA ILE A 142 3.26 9.47 -2.15
C ILE A 142 3.27 8.55 -3.38
N LEU A 143 2.13 7.96 -3.69
CA LEU A 143 1.91 7.30 -4.97
C LEU A 143 2.17 8.34 -6.07
N VAL A 144 3.39 8.37 -6.62
CA VAL A 144 3.62 8.96 -7.93
C VAL A 144 3.12 7.92 -8.92
N ILE A 145 1.88 8.12 -9.37
CA ILE A 145 1.27 7.30 -10.40
C ILE A 145 1.93 7.70 -11.72
N GLU A 146 3.03 7.04 -12.07
CA GLU A 146 3.57 7.15 -13.43
C GLU A 146 2.80 6.19 -14.36
N PRO A 147 2.36 6.67 -15.54
CA PRO A 147 1.63 5.84 -16.48
C PRO A 147 2.54 4.72 -16.99
N ALA A 148 2.07 3.47 -16.88
CA ALA A 148 2.76 2.31 -17.44
C ALA A 148 2.86 2.46 -18.96
N GLN A 149 4.08 2.68 -19.46
CA GLN A 149 4.36 2.54 -20.87
C GLN A 149 4.35 1.06 -21.24
N ASN A 150 3.37 0.68 -22.06
CA ASN A 150 3.35 -0.48 -22.96
C ASN A 150 3.55 -1.89 -22.36
N PHE A 151 2.49 -2.69 -22.42
CA PHE A 151 2.48 -4.00 -23.09
C PHE A 151 1.17 -4.15 -23.86
#